data_AF-A0A1M7QXH0-F1
#
_entry.id   AF-A0A1M7QXH0-F1
#
_cell.length_a   1.000
_cell.length_b   1.000
_cell.length_c   1.000
_cell.angle_alpha   90.00
_cell.angle_beta   90.00
_cell.angle_gamma   90.00
#
_symmetry.space_group_name_H-M   'P 1'
#
loop_
_entity.id
_entity.type
_entity.pdbx_description
1 polymer ?
#
loop_
_entity_poly.entity_id
_entity_poly.type
_entity_poly.pdbx_seq_one_letter_code
_entity_poly.pdbx_strand_id
1 'polypeptide(L)' 'MQTFIIKVPDHKLQIVDAFLKESGLAFRSQTHVANADTKAAMDELKSGKGRQFKSVDELFKSI' A
#
# COMPACT_ATOMS: atom_id res chain seq x y z
N MET A 1 3.78 -24.29 8.27
CA MET A 1 3.74 -23.90 6.84
C MET A 1 4.90 -22.94 6.58
N GLN A 2 5.76 -23.24 5.61
CA GLN A 2 6.87 -22.37 5.22
C GLN A 2 6.43 -21.53 4.01
N THR A 3 6.57 -20.21 4.11
CA THR A 3 6.23 -19.27 3.04
C THR A 3 7.52 -18.68 2.49
N PHE A 4 7.74 -18.81 1.19
CA PHE A 4 8.91 -18.24 0.54
C PHE A 4 8.59 -16.81 0.06
N ILE A 5 9.32 -15.82 0.57
CA ILE A 5 9.11 -14.40 0.24
C ILE A 5 10.25 -13.97 -0.68
N ILE A 6 9.90 -13.51 -1.88
CA ILE A 6 10.85 -13.01 -2.89
C ILE A 6 10.57 -11.54 -3.13
N LYS A 7 11.62 -10.71 -3.12
CA LYS A 7 11.52 -9.30 -3.54
C LYS A 7 11.76 -9.21 -5.03
N VAL A 8 10.75 -8.72 -5.76
CA VAL A 8 10.80 -8.53 -7.21
C VAL A 8 10.76 -7.03 -7.51
N PRO A 9 11.67 -6.50 -8.33
CA PRO A 9 11.59 -5.10 -8.78
C PRO A 9 10.32 -4.85 -9.60
N ASP A 10 9.68 -3.69 -9.41
CA ASP A 10 8.37 -3.39 -10.01
C ASP A 10 8.33 -3.54 -11.53
N HIS A 11 9.39 -3.11 -12.22
CA HIS A 11 9.52 -3.22 -13.68
C HIS A 11 9.59 -4.67 -14.20
N LYS A 12 9.78 -5.66 -13.31
CA LYS A 12 9.81 -7.09 -13.65
C LYS A 12 8.58 -7.85 -13.18
N LEU A 13 7.64 -7.20 -12.49
CA LEU A 13 6.45 -7.85 -11.95
C LEU A 13 5.60 -8.53 -13.02
N GLN A 14 5.43 -7.91 -14.18
CA GLN A 14 4.63 -8.48 -15.27
C GLN A 14 5.23 -9.78 -15.83
N ILE A 15 6.56 -9.83 -15.95
CA ILE A 15 7.27 -11.01 -16.46
C ILE A 15 7.17 -12.16 -15.45
N VAL A 16 7.36 -11.85 -14.16
CA VAL A 16 7.24 -12.84 -13.09
C VAL A 16 5.79 -13.32 -12.94
N ASP A 17 4.80 -12.44 -13.06
CA ASP A 17 3.38 -12.81 -13.04
C ASP A 17 3.02 -13.76 -14.19
N ALA A 18 3.48 -13.45 -15.42
CA ALA A 18 3.27 -14.32 -16.57
C ALA A 18 3.89 -15.72 -16.36
N PHE A 19 5.14 -15.77 -15.90
CA PHE A 19 5.86 -17.01 -15.64
C PHE A 19 5.20 -17.86 -14.54
N LEU A 20 4.73 -17.23 -13.46
CA LEU A 20 4.08 -17.93 -12.35
C LEU A 20 2.71 -18.48 -12.73
N LYS A 21 1.94 -17.75 -13.56
CA LYS A 21 0.67 -18.22 -14.13
C LYS A 21 0.87 -19.45 -15.02
N GLU A 22 1.87 -19.43 -15.89
CA GLU A 22 2.23 -20.57 -16.75
C GLU A 22 2.67 -21.79 -15.92
N SER A 23 3.35 -21.55 -14.79
CA SER A 23 3.81 -22.61 -13.88
C SER A 23 2.70 -23.17 -12.97
N GLY A 24 1.46 -22.67 -13.05
CA GLY A 24 0.33 -23.10 -12.23
C GLY A 24 0.46 -22.78 -10.74
N LEU A 25 1.38 -21.88 -10.38
CA LEU A 25 1.64 -21.49 -8.99
C LEU A 25 0.73 -20.33 -8.59
N ALA A 26 -0.08 -20.55 -7.54
CA ALA A 26 -0.88 -19.48 -6.95
C ALA A 26 0.02 -18.57 -6.09
N PHE A 27 0.25 -17.34 -6.54
CA PHE A 27 0.90 -16.32 -5.73
C PHE A 27 -0.11 -15.32 -5.17
N ARG A 28 0.18 -14.77 -4.00
CA ARG A 28 -0.54 -13.62 -3.43
C ARG A 28 0.44 -12.47 -3.37
N SER A 29 0.17 -11.39 -4.09
CA SER A 29 0.92 -10.16 -3.87
C SER A 29 0.66 -9.68 -2.44
N GLN A 30 1.71 -9.43 -1.69
CA GLN A 30 1.60 -8.61 -0.49
C GLN A 30 1.58 -7.17 -0.96
N THR A 31 0.39 -6.65 -1.23
CA THR A 31 0.20 -5.19 -1.23
C THR A 31 0.63 -4.66 0.12
N HIS A 32 1.29 -3.50 0.14
CA HIS A 32 1.69 -2.83 1.38
C HIS A 32 0.44 -2.65 2.26
N VAL A 33 0.27 -3.54 3.25
CA VAL A 33 -0.83 -3.43 4.20
C VAL A 33 -0.46 -2.29 5.12
N ALA A 34 -1.28 -1.24 5.14
CA ALA A 34 -1.17 -0.16 6.11
C ALA A 34 -0.99 -0.74 7.52
N ASN A 35 0.01 -0.25 8.26
CA ASN A 35 0.20 -0.64 9.64
C ASN A 35 -0.98 -0.15 10.50
N ALA A 36 -1.06 -0.62 11.76
CA ALA A 36 -2.18 -0.31 12.64
C ALA A 36 -2.40 1.21 12.79
N ASP A 37 -1.32 1.97 12.94
CA ASP A 37 -1.36 3.43 13.10
C ASP A 37 -1.91 4.13 11.86
N THR A 38 -1.47 3.70 10.67
CA THR A 38 -1.96 4.25 9.40
C THR A 38 -3.45 3.95 9.22
N LYS A 39 -3.91 2.74 9.58
CA LYS A 39 -5.34 2.40 9.53
C LYS A 39 -6.16 3.28 10.48
N ALA A 40 -5.69 3.48 11.71
CA ALA A 40 -6.36 4.32 12.69
C ALA A 40 -6.47 5.77 12.19
N ALA A 41 -5.40 6.35 11.65
CA ALA A 41 -5.42 7.69 11.06
C ALA A 41 -6.38 7.80 9.87
N MET A 42 -6.44 6.78 9.00
CA MET A 42 -7.38 6.74 7.88
C MET A 42 -8.84 6.70 8.36
N ASP A 43 -9.14 5.90 9.39
CA ASP A 43 -10.49 5.79 9.94
C ASP A 43 -10.92 7.08 10.65
N GLU A 44 -9.98 7.76 11.32
CA GLU A 44 -10.20 9.09 11.89
C GLU A 44 -10.56 10.13 10.82
N LEU A 45 -9.81 10.17 9.70
CA LEU A 45 -10.12 11.05 8.57
C LEU A 45 -11.50 10.75 7.96
N LYS A 46 -11.84 9.47 7.77
CA LYS A 46 -13.17 9.06 7.28
C LYS A 46 -14.30 9.47 8.23
N SER A 47 -14.05 9.52 9.53
CA SER A 47 -15.02 9.97 10.53
C SER A 47 -15.22 11.50 10.55
N GLY A 48 -14.52 12.24 9.69
CA GLY A 48 -14.67 13.69 9.57
C GLY A 48 -13.87 14.50 10.60
N LYS A 49 -12.97 13.85 11.35
CA LYS A 49 -12.11 14.51 12.36
C LYS A 49 -10.85 15.15 11.77
N GLY A 50 -10.67 15.09 10.45
CA GLY A 50 -9.56 15.73 9.76
C GLY A 50 -9.61 17.26 9.83
N ARG A 51 -8.43 17.91 9.73
CA ARG A 51 -8.36 19.36 9.54
C ARG A 51 -8.50 19.70 8.06
N GLN A 52 -9.40 20.64 7.77
CA GLN A 52 -9.48 21.27 6.47
C GLN A 52 -8.62 22.54 6.47
N PHE A 53 -7.88 22.73 5.39
CA PHE A 53 -7.09 23.94 5.14
C PHE A 53 -7.73 24.69 3.97
N LYS A 54 -7.78 26.02 4.06
CA LYS A 54 -8.42 26.86 3.04
C LYS A 54 -7.52 27.05 1.82
N SER A 55 -6.21 26.89 1.99
CA SER A 55 -5.25 26.96 0.90
C SER A 55 -4.05 26.04 1.13
N VAL A 56 -3.31 25.79 0.06
CA VAL A 56 -2.05 25.04 0.09
C VAL A 56 -1.02 25.76 0.98
N ASP A 57 -0.95 27.09 0.92
CA ASP A 57 -0.05 27.87 1.78
C ASP A 57 -0.38 27.75 3.27
N GLU A 58 -1.66 27.65 3.63
CA GLU A 58 -2.10 27.45 5.02
C GLU A 58 -1.70 26.06 5.53
N LEU A 59 -1.83 25.03 4.70
CA LEU A 59 -1.37 23.68 5.00
C LEU A 59 0.13 23.68 5.32
N PHE A 60 0.97 24.23 4.43
CA PHE A 60 2.43 24.21 4.63
C PHE A 60 2.93 25.06 5.80
N LYS A 61 2.16 26.05 6.26
CA LYS A 61 2.47 26.80 7.48
C LYS A 61 2.13 26.03 8.77
N SER A 62 1.32 24.96 8.67
CA SER A 62 0.82 24.20 9.82
C SER A 62 1.65 22.97 10.19
N ILE A 63 2.64 22.64 9.36
CA ILE A 63 3.54 21.48 9.48
C ILE A 63 4.94 21.99 9.80
#